data_AF-A0A5P9XQ83-F1
#
_entry.id   AF-A0A5P9XQ83-F1
#
_cell.length_a   1.000
_cell.length_b   1.000
_cell.length_c   1.000
_cell.angle_alpha   90.00
_cell.angle_beta   90.00
_cell.angle_gamma   90.00
#
_symmetry.space_group_name_H-M   'P 1'
#
loop_
_entity.id
_entity.type
_entity.pdbx_description
1 polymer ?
#
loop_
_entity_poly.entity_id
_entity_poly.type
_entity_poly.pdbx_seq_one_letter_code
_entity_poly.pdbx_strand_id
1 'polypeptide(L)'
;MSYFKEANAFLRMLKKGEMDRQKAQRHIDKILVIAARIELTAGMPGDDSPSDLAPELQDLYYDTLTAELEKANPDRSHAEHGSQRFPTGKVTRWLQCHKGHETFGPTTMQQVPCSICGEYLLSN
;
A
#
# COMPACT_ATOMS: atom_id res chain seq x y z
N MET A 1 20.54 -14.75 -1.41
CA MET A 1 20.26 -14.87 0.04
C MET A 1 18.93 -14.18 0.27
N SER A 2 17.93 -14.89 0.80
CA SER A 2 16.54 -14.39 0.86
C SER A 2 16.26 -13.74 2.22
N TYR A 3 15.80 -12.50 2.19
CA TYR A 3 15.52 -11.71 3.39
C TYR A 3 14.33 -12.29 4.16
N PHE A 4 13.29 -12.74 3.46
CA PHE A 4 12.09 -13.27 4.11
C PHE A 4 12.32 -14.62 4.77
N LYS A 5 13.16 -15.49 4.17
CA LYS A 5 13.60 -16.73 4.82
C LYS A 5 14.40 -16.45 6.09
N GLU A 6 15.21 -15.41 6.10
CA GLU A 6 15.99 -15.01 7.27
C GLU A 6 15.10 -14.45 8.39
N ALA A 7 14.15 -13.57 8.08
CA ALA A 7 13.18 -13.05 9.05
C ALA A 7 12.35 -14.18 9.69
N ASN A 8 11.88 -15.13 8.88
CA ASN A 8 11.18 -16.33 9.35
C ASN A 8 12.06 -17.21 10.26
N ALA A 9 13.36 -17.29 10.00
CA ALA A 9 14.28 -18.05 10.85
C ALA A 9 14.40 -17.42 12.24
N PHE A 10 14.53 -16.09 12.33
CA PHE A 10 14.54 -15.38 13.61
C PHE A 10 13.21 -15.50 14.36
N LEU A 11 12.06 -15.43 13.66
CA LEU A 11 10.76 -15.68 14.28
C LEU A 11 10.65 -17.11 14.84
N ARG A 12 11.19 -18.10 14.11
CA ARG A 12 11.22 -19.49 14.58
C ARG A 12 12.08 -19.65 15.83
N MET A 13 13.27 -19.05 15.86
CA MET A 13 14.13 -19.05 17.04
C MET A 13 13.46 -18.38 18.24
N LEU A 14 12.74 -17.28 18.00
CA LEU A 14 11.93 -16.61 19.03
C LEU A 14 10.83 -17.51 19.59
N LYS A 15 10.03 -18.14 18.71
CA LYS A 15 8.93 -19.04 19.11
C LYS A 15 9.40 -20.27 19.87
N LYS A 16 10.62 -20.74 19.59
CA LYS A 16 11.25 -21.85 20.30
C LYS A 16 11.93 -21.45 21.62
N GLY A 17 12.03 -20.16 21.92
CA GLY A 17 12.79 -19.66 23.08
C GLY A 17 14.31 -19.82 22.93
N GLU A 18 14.81 -20.05 21.72
CA GLU A 18 16.24 -20.18 21.42
C GLU A 18 16.94 -18.79 21.37
N MET A 19 16.15 -17.71 21.31
CA MET A 19 16.65 -16.34 21.27
C MET A 19 15.81 -15.40 22.14
N ASP A 20 16.47 -14.43 22.76
CA ASP A 20 15.82 -13.34 23.47
C ASP A 20 14.84 -12.57 22.57
N ARG A 21 13.70 -12.17 23.14
CA ARG A 21 12.63 -11.49 22.41
C ARG A 21 13.06 -10.18 21.80
N GLN A 22 13.76 -9.33 22.56
CA GLN A 22 14.19 -8.03 22.05
C GLN A 22 15.29 -8.18 21.00
N LYS A 23 16.17 -9.17 21.16
CA LYS A 23 17.19 -9.48 20.16
C LYS A 23 16.58 -9.99 18.86
N ALA A 24 15.68 -10.97 18.92
CA ALA A 24 15.02 -11.52 17.74
C ALA A 24 14.21 -10.45 17.00
N GLN A 25 13.41 -9.65 17.72
CA GLN A 25 12.62 -8.57 17.12
C GLN A 25 13.52 -7.56 16.40
N ARG A 26 14.62 -7.11 17.03
CA ARG A 26 15.57 -6.18 16.38
C ARG A 26 16.15 -6.73 15.08
N HIS A 27 16.43 -8.04 15.02
CA HIS A 27 16.91 -8.67 13.78
C HIS A 27 15.82 -8.72 12.72
N ILE A 28 14.60 -9.13 13.10
CA ILE A 28 13.43 -9.15 12.21
C ILE A 28 13.18 -7.76 11.63
N ASP A 29 13.05 -6.73 12.48
CA ASP A 29 12.78 -5.35 12.05
C ASP A 29 13.85 -4.86 11.07
N LYS A 30 15.13 -5.11 11.38
CA LYS A 30 16.24 -4.71 10.51
C LYS A 30 16.15 -5.38 9.13
N ILE A 31 15.82 -6.66 9.09
CA ILE A 31 15.69 -7.42 7.83
C ILE A 31 14.51 -6.89 7.01
N LEU A 32 13.36 -6.66 7.65
CA LEU A 32 12.18 -6.14 6.96
C LEU A 32 12.42 -4.73 6.41
N VAL A 33 13.11 -3.85 7.16
CA VAL A 33 13.51 -2.53 6.67
C VAL A 33 14.42 -2.62 5.45
N ILE A 34 15.39 -3.54 5.46
CA ILE A 34 16.28 -3.74 4.31
C ILE A 34 15.49 -4.24 3.10
N ALA A 35 14.61 -5.23 3.28
CA ALA A 35 13.77 -5.76 2.23
C ALA A 35 12.86 -4.68 1.62
N ALA A 36 12.17 -3.90 2.46
CA ALA A 36 11.32 -2.80 2.03
C ALA A 36 12.08 -1.76 1.20
N ARG A 37 13.28 -1.35 1.64
CA ARG A 37 14.13 -0.42 0.88
C ARG A 37 14.55 -0.98 -0.47
N ILE A 38 14.88 -2.27 -0.54
CA ILE A 38 15.25 -2.93 -1.80
C ILE A 38 14.05 -2.98 -2.73
N GLU A 39 12.87 -3.37 -2.24
CA GLU A 39 11.65 -3.38 -3.04
C GLU A 39 11.36 -2.00 -3.66
N LEU A 40 11.46 -0.94 -2.85
CA LEU A 40 11.21 0.43 -3.30
C LEU A 40 12.26 0.97 -4.29
N THR A 41 13.50 0.49 -4.23
CA THR A 41 14.62 1.05 -5.04
C THR A 41 14.96 0.22 -6.28
N ALA A 42 14.89 -1.10 -6.19
CA ALA A 42 15.34 -2.02 -7.23
C ALA A 42 14.27 -3.07 -7.62
N GLY A 43 13.13 -3.09 -6.92
CA GLY A 43 12.17 -4.19 -7.00
C GLY A 43 12.63 -5.40 -6.19
N MET A 44 11.66 -6.19 -5.72
CA MET A 44 11.96 -7.38 -4.92
C MET A 44 12.62 -8.48 -5.77
N PRO A 45 13.70 -9.14 -5.30
CA PRO A 45 14.29 -10.28 -6.00
C PRO A 45 13.28 -11.41 -6.16
N GLY A 46 13.29 -12.14 -7.27
CA GLY A 46 12.33 -13.23 -7.53
C GLY A 46 12.36 -14.40 -6.54
N ASP A 47 13.40 -14.48 -5.70
CA ASP A 47 13.53 -15.47 -4.62
C ASP A 47 12.85 -15.05 -3.31
N ASP A 48 12.37 -13.80 -3.23
CA ASP A 48 11.70 -13.21 -2.08
C ASP A 48 10.30 -12.73 -2.49
N SER A 49 9.26 -13.43 -2.02
CA SER A 49 7.87 -12.97 -2.12
C SER A 49 7.31 -12.67 -0.73
N PRO A 50 6.57 -11.57 -0.52
CA PRO A 50 5.93 -11.30 0.78
C PRO A 50 5.06 -12.46 1.26
N SER A 51 4.50 -13.26 0.34
CA SER A 51 3.75 -14.49 0.65
C SER A 51 4.59 -15.58 1.33
N ASP A 52 5.92 -15.53 1.24
CA ASP A 52 6.84 -16.46 1.90
C ASP A 52 7.02 -16.13 3.39
N LEU A 53 6.66 -14.93 3.84
CA LEU A 53 6.69 -14.55 5.25
C LEU A 53 5.59 -15.28 6.03
N ALA A 54 5.88 -15.59 7.30
CA ALA A 54 4.84 -15.96 8.25
C ALA A 54 3.79 -14.85 8.35
N PRO A 55 2.49 -15.16 8.58
CA PRO A 55 1.42 -14.16 8.60
C PRO A 55 1.71 -12.96 9.53
N GLU A 56 2.29 -13.22 10.71
CA GLU A 56 2.68 -12.19 11.69
C GLU A 56 3.73 -11.21 11.16
N LEU A 57 4.56 -11.63 10.19
CA LEU A 57 5.58 -10.79 9.58
C LEU A 57 5.10 -10.13 8.30
N GLN A 58 4.04 -10.62 7.66
CA GLN A 58 3.47 -9.99 6.46
C GLN A 58 2.89 -8.62 6.80
N ASP A 59 2.09 -8.54 7.86
CA ASP A 59 1.52 -7.26 8.33
C ASP A 59 2.65 -6.28 8.68
N LEU A 60 3.63 -6.75 9.46
CA LEU A 60 4.79 -5.95 9.85
C LEU A 60 5.62 -5.50 8.64
N TYR A 61 5.72 -6.32 7.60
CA TYR A 61 6.42 -5.99 6.37
C TYR A 61 5.72 -4.85 5.61
N TYR A 62 4.39 -4.92 5.44
CA TYR A 62 3.65 -3.86 4.76
C TYR A 62 3.63 -2.54 5.54
N ASP A 63 3.57 -2.59 6.86
CA ASP A 63 3.73 -1.42 7.73
C ASP A 63 5.12 -0.80 7.52
N THR A 64 6.16 -1.63 7.48
CA THR A 64 7.55 -1.19 7.25
C THR A 64 7.73 -0.60 5.85
N LEU A 65 7.14 -1.22 4.83
CA LEU A 65 7.18 -0.75 3.45
C LEU A 65 6.54 0.63 3.32
N THR A 66 5.39 0.82 3.97
CA THR A 66 4.70 2.11 4.02
C THR A 66 5.56 3.18 4.69
N ALA A 67 6.16 2.86 5.85
CA ALA A 67 7.02 3.79 6.56
C ALA A 67 8.29 4.17 5.77
N GLU A 68 8.89 3.24 5.03
CA GLU A 68 10.04 3.55 4.17
C GLU A 68 9.63 4.33 2.90
N LEU A 69 8.44 4.09 2.36
CA LEU A 69 7.89 4.86 1.25
C LEU A 69 7.64 6.33 1.63
N GLU A 70 7.12 6.56 2.84
CA GLU A 70 6.93 7.91 3.39
C GLU A 70 8.27 8.64 3.57
N LYS A 71 9.29 7.96 4.08
CA LYS A 71 10.65 8.52 4.24
C LYS A 71 11.31 8.84 2.91
N ALA A 72 11.08 8.02 1.88
CA ALA A 72 11.61 8.24 0.55
C ALA A 72 10.96 9.43 -0.18
N ASN A 73 9.77 9.86 0.24
CA ASN A 73 9.02 10.99 -0.32
C ASN A 73 8.77 12.09 0.73
N PRO A 74 9.82 12.81 1.19
CA PRO A 74 9.64 13.89 2.17
C PRO A 74 8.81 15.07 1.63
N ASP A 75 8.67 15.21 0.31
CA ASP A 75 7.81 16.23 -0.32
C ASP A 75 6.31 15.98 -0.13
N ARG A 76 5.90 14.83 0.41
CA ARG A 76 4.51 14.61 0.86
C ARG A 76 4.27 15.01 2.31
N SER A 77 5.31 15.37 3.06
CA SER A 77 5.16 15.86 4.44
C SER A 77 4.78 17.34 4.52
N HIS A 78 4.81 18.06 3.39
CA HIS A 78 4.32 19.43 3.23
C HIS A 78 3.26 19.60 2.14
N ALA A 79 2.69 18.51 1.62
CA ALA A 79 1.36 18.56 1.05
C ALA A 79 0.38 18.32 2.21
N GLU A 80 -0.08 19.43 2.77
CA GLU A 80 -1.33 19.61 3.51
C GLU A 80 -2.05 18.27 3.85
N HIS A 81 -2.35 17.99 5.11
CA HIS A 81 -3.69 18.25 5.66
C HIS A 81 -4.67 19.09 4.79
N GLY A 82 -4.77 18.82 3.48
CA GLY A 82 -6.05 18.65 2.86
C GLY A 82 -6.48 17.27 3.36
N SER A 83 -7.22 17.14 4.47
CA SER A 83 -8.59 17.66 4.47
C SER A 83 -9.01 17.91 3.02
N GLN A 84 -9.11 16.82 2.24
CA GLN A 84 -10.23 16.71 1.34
C GLN A 84 -11.42 16.98 2.25
N ARG A 85 -11.79 18.26 2.36
CA ARG A 85 -13.13 18.67 2.66
C ARG A 85 -13.90 17.96 1.57
N PHE A 86 -14.37 16.76 1.89
CA PHE A 86 -15.51 16.17 1.23
C PHE A 86 -16.46 17.35 1.05
N PRO A 87 -16.78 17.77 -0.19
CA PRO A 87 -17.81 18.76 -0.35
C PRO A 87 -19.03 18.15 0.31
N THR A 88 -19.36 18.70 1.47
CA THR A 88 -20.52 18.35 2.28
C THR A 88 -21.69 18.96 1.52
N GLY A 89 -21.99 18.34 0.40
CA GLY A 89 -22.96 18.77 -0.59
C GLY A 89 -23.67 17.52 -1.06
N LYS A 90 -24.84 17.27 -0.50
CA LYS A 90 -25.75 16.24 -0.99
C LYS A 90 -26.11 16.54 -2.44
N VAL A 91 -25.45 15.88 -3.39
CA VAL A 91 -25.98 15.71 -4.75
C VAL A 91 -25.57 14.32 -5.24
N THR A 92 -26.46 13.34 -5.04
CA THR A 92 -26.40 12.04 -5.72
C THR A 92 -26.97 12.20 -7.13
N ARG A 93 -26.09 12.28 -8.12
CA ARG A 93 -26.46 12.35 -9.55
C ARG A 93 -25.93 11.15 -10.31
N TRP A 94 -26.53 10.89 -11.46
CA TRP A 94 -26.04 9.92 -12.44
C TRP A 94 -25.27 10.66 -13.51
N LEU A 95 -24.12 10.13 -13.90
CA LEU A 95 -23.34 10.58 -15.03
C LEU A 95 -23.54 9.62 -16.19
N GLN A 96 -23.63 10.12 -17.42
CA GLN A 96 -23.81 9.32 -18.62
C GLN A 96 -22.78 9.73 -19.66
N CYS A 97 -22.30 8.74 -20.42
CA CYS A 97 -21.49 9.00 -21.60
C CYS A 97 -22.39 9.62 -22.68
N HIS A 98 -22.03 10.77 -23.24
CA HIS A 98 -22.79 11.39 -24.33
C HIS A 98 -22.87 10.50 -25.60
N LYS A 99 -22.00 9.49 -25.73
CA LYS A 99 -22.05 8.44 -26.78
C LYS A 99 -22.92 7.24 -26.42
N GLY A 100 -23.53 7.22 -25.24
CA GLY A 100 -24.43 6.16 -24.79
C GLY A 100 -23.76 4.87 -24.31
N HIS A 101 -22.45 4.86 -24.08
CA HIS A 101 -21.71 3.65 -23.71
C HIS A 101 -22.02 3.13 -22.31
N GLU A 102 -22.06 4.02 -21.32
CA GLU A 102 -22.30 3.64 -19.93
C GLU A 102 -22.93 4.78 -19.13
N THR A 103 -23.44 4.39 -17.97
CA THR A 103 -23.92 5.28 -16.93
C THR A 103 -23.23 4.94 -15.62
N PHE A 104 -22.85 5.96 -14.87
CA PHE A 104 -22.13 5.84 -13.61
C PHE A 104 -22.85 6.65 -12.53
N GLY A 105 -23.32 5.98 -11.48
CA GLY A 105 -23.99 6.63 -10.38
C GLY A 105 -24.78 5.65 -9.50
N PRO A 106 -25.45 6.17 -8.47
CA PRO A 106 -25.42 7.56 -8.02
C PRO A 106 -24.06 7.93 -7.42
N THR A 107 -23.52 9.09 -7.78
CA THR A 107 -22.19 9.55 -7.33
C THR A 107 -22.21 11.01 -6.91
N THR A 108 -21.25 11.37 -6.05
CA THR A 108 -20.91 12.76 -5.71
C THR A 108 -19.78 13.32 -6.58
N MET A 109 -19.13 12.47 -7.38
CA MET A 109 -18.06 12.87 -8.30
C MET A 109 -18.63 13.76 -9.42
N GLN A 110 -17.84 14.76 -9.84
CA GLN A 110 -18.27 15.69 -10.88
C GLN A 110 -17.99 15.19 -12.30
N GLN A 111 -16.92 14.42 -12.46
CA GLN A 111 -16.45 13.91 -13.74
C GLN A 111 -15.85 12.54 -13.48
N VAL A 112 -16.20 11.58 -14.33
CA VAL A 112 -15.65 10.23 -14.34
C VAL A 112 -15.34 9.90 -15.81
N PRO A 113 -14.15 9.38 -16.15
CA PRO A 113 -13.85 9.01 -17.53
C PRO A 113 -14.67 7.79 -17.93
N CYS A 114 -15.12 7.77 -19.18
CA CYS A 114 -15.81 6.61 -19.72
C CYS A 114 -14.83 5.45 -19.93
N SER A 115 -15.14 4.29 -19.37
CA SER A 115 -14.39 3.03 -19.47
C SER A 115 -14.25 2.53 -20.92
N ILE A 116 -15.12 2.98 -21.84
CA ILE A 116 -15.13 2.55 -23.25
C ILE A 116 -14.43 3.57 -24.16
N CYS A 117 -14.77 4.86 -24.05
CA CYS A 117 -14.28 5.88 -24.99
C CYS A 117 -13.29 6.89 -24.40
N GLY A 118 -13.02 6.83 -23.09
CA GLY A 118 -12.12 7.73 -22.39
C GLY A 118 -12.67 9.15 -22.15
N GLU A 119 -13.79 9.53 -22.78
CA GLU A 119 -14.39 10.85 -22.60
C GLU A 119 -15.16 10.96 -21.27
N TYR A 120 -15.23 12.17 -20.71
CA TYR A 120 -15.88 12.38 -19.42
C TYR A 120 -17.41 12.16 -19.49
N LEU A 121 -17.92 11.39 -18.53
CA LEU A 121 -19.34 11.23 -18.28
C LEU A 121 -19.92 12.56 -17.76
N LEU A 122 -21.06 12.96 -18.31
CA LEU A 122 -21.75 14.21 -17.98
C LEU A 122 -23.04 13.90 -17.25
N SER A 123 -23.44 14.73 -16.29
CA SER A 123 -24.81 14.65 -15.77
C SER A 123 -25.77 15.17 -16.82
N ASN A 124 -26.74 14.36 -17.22
CA ASN A 124 -27.90 14.84 -17.98
C ASN A 124 -28.64 15.93 -17.20
#